data_AF-A0A351HS54-F1
#
_entry.id   AF-A0A351HS54-F1
#
_cell.length_a   1.000
_cell.length_b   1.000
_cell.length_c   1.000
_cell.angle_alpha   90.00
_cell.angle_beta   90.00
_cell.angle_gamma   90.00
#
_symmetry.space_group_name_H-M   'P 1'
#
loop_
_entity.id
_entity.type
_entity.pdbx_description
1 polymer ?
#
loop_
_entity_poly.entity_id
_entity_poly.type
_entity_poly.pdbx_seq_one_letter_code
_entity_poly.pdbx_strand_id
1 'polypeptide(L)'
;MPGMGSRTAVAFDPSFIHNSGKKTPGIGYFWLGCAGRALRGIEILGLSVIDADTRVQIEFGFRDAKQFAGLKNSQARSGNKINFHFNTALTTVNIAKIMQLSNPETRVNSFSMATH
;
A
#
# COMPACT_ATOMS: atom_id res chain seq x y z
N MET A 1 -5.40 -18.14 15.02
CA MET A 1 -6.77 -17.62 14.83
C MET A 1 -6.70 -16.13 15.11
N PRO A 2 -7.24 -15.27 14.23
CA PRO A 2 -6.68 -13.97 13.98
C PRO A 2 -6.96 -13.04 15.16
N GLY A 3 -6.25 -11.93 15.16
CA GLY A 3 -5.95 -11.11 16.31
C GLY A 3 -4.52 -10.76 16.08
N MET A 4 -4.24 -9.47 15.97
CA MET A 4 -2.91 -8.95 15.73
C MET A 4 -1.94 -9.74 16.60
N GLY A 5 -1.12 -10.58 15.96
CA GLY A 5 -0.19 -11.48 16.63
C GLY A 5 0.61 -10.70 17.66
N SER A 6 1.07 -11.38 18.70
CA SER A 6 1.76 -10.74 19.84
C SER A 6 2.98 -9.90 19.42
N ARG A 7 3.36 -9.93 18.14
CA ARG A 7 4.49 -9.26 17.51
C ARG A 7 4.00 -8.31 16.41
N THR A 8 3.63 -7.10 16.81
CA THR A 8 3.42 -5.98 15.88
C THR A 8 4.76 -5.48 15.35
N ALA A 9 4.85 -5.26 14.03
CA ALA A 9 6.00 -4.69 13.37
C ALA A 9 5.58 -3.52 12.47
N VAL A 10 6.52 -2.61 12.22
CA VAL A 10 6.37 -1.58 11.20
C VAL A 10 7.09 -2.09 9.95
N ALA A 11 6.36 -2.22 8.86
CA ALA A 11 6.92 -2.66 7.60
C ALA A 11 7.08 -1.51 6.61
N PHE A 12 8.23 -1.53 5.95
CA PHE A 12 8.58 -0.66 4.83
C PHE A 12 8.78 -1.55 3.61
N ASP A 13 7.98 -1.33 2.56
CA ASP A 13 8.06 -2.12 1.34
C ASP A 13 7.99 -1.19 0.12
N PRO A 14 9.08 -1.09 -0.68
CA PRO A 14 9.02 -0.42 -1.95
C PRO A 14 8.16 -1.24 -2.91
N SER A 15 7.13 -0.61 -3.47
CA SER A 15 6.28 -1.24 -4.46
C SER A 15 6.29 -0.46 -5.76
N PHE A 16 6.03 -1.17 -6.85
CA PHE A 16 6.11 -0.62 -8.19
C PHE A 16 4.72 -0.48 -8.82
N ILE A 17 4.41 0.71 -9.33
CA ILE A 17 3.19 1.00 -10.08
C ILE A 17 3.55 1.24 -11.55
N HIS A 18 3.04 0.36 -12.41
CA HIS A 18 3.10 0.53 -13.86
C HIS A 18 2.30 1.77 -14.27
N ASN A 19 2.86 2.59 -15.15
CA ASN A 19 2.15 3.73 -15.73
C ASN A 19 2.39 3.82 -17.24
N SER A 20 1.32 3.97 -18.02
CA SER A 20 1.36 4.12 -19.48
C SER A 20 1.69 5.54 -19.93
N GLY A 21 1.55 6.54 -19.04
CA GLY A 21 1.82 7.94 -19.35
C GLY A 21 3.29 8.23 -19.70
N LYS A 22 3.53 9.13 -20.65
CA LYS A 22 4.87 9.59 -21.04
C LYS A 22 5.34 10.86 -20.30
N LYS A 23 4.45 11.56 -19.61
CA LYS A 23 4.69 12.87 -18.97
C LYS A 23 4.44 12.86 -17.46
N THR A 24 4.46 11.68 -16.83
CA THR A 24 4.25 11.57 -15.39
C THR A 24 5.61 11.72 -14.69
N PRO A 25 5.78 12.71 -13.79
CA PRO A 25 7.00 12.87 -13.02
C PRO A 25 7.33 11.64 -12.18
N GLY A 26 8.63 11.38 -12.00
CA GLY A 26 9.10 10.22 -11.24
C GLY A 26 9.00 8.89 -12.00
N ILE A 27 8.57 8.88 -13.27
CA ILE A 27 8.69 7.69 -14.11
C ILE A 27 10.16 7.40 -14.40
N GLY A 28 10.61 6.23 -14.01
CA GLY A 28 11.93 5.68 -14.28
C GLY A 28 11.86 4.21 -14.63
N TYR A 29 13.03 3.60 -14.79
CA TYR A 29 13.20 2.15 -14.88
C TYR A 29 13.71 1.64 -13.54
N PHE A 30 12.97 0.72 -12.92
CA PHE A 30 13.30 0.17 -11.61
C PHE A 30 13.37 -1.35 -11.69
N TRP A 31 14.35 -1.95 -11.02
CA TRP A 31 14.53 -3.40 -11.04
C TRP A 31 13.48 -4.10 -10.19
N LEU A 32 12.58 -4.88 -10.83
CA LEU A 32 11.59 -5.68 -10.11
C LEU A 32 12.06 -7.13 -10.04
N GLY A 33 12.45 -7.58 -8.84
CA GLY A 33 12.95 -8.94 -8.60
C GLY A 33 12.01 -10.03 -9.11
N CYS A 34 10.70 -9.90 -8.87
CA CYS A 34 9.70 -10.84 -9.35
C CYS A 34 9.59 -10.93 -10.89
N ALA A 35 9.97 -9.88 -11.62
CA ALA A 35 9.91 -9.84 -13.08
C ALA A 35 11.27 -10.13 -13.77
N GLY A 36 12.36 -10.21 -12.99
CA GLY A 36 13.72 -10.43 -13.49
C GLY A 36 14.20 -9.36 -14.47
N ARG A 37 13.60 -8.16 -14.45
CA ARG A 37 13.92 -7.07 -15.38
C ARG A 37 13.62 -5.71 -14.79
N ALA A 38 14.23 -4.67 -15.36
CA ALA A 38 13.84 -3.30 -15.09
C ALA A 38 12.50 -2.98 -15.77
N LEU A 39 11.54 -2.46 -14.99
CA LEU A 39 10.22 -2.08 -15.47
C LEU A 39 10.03 -0.57 -15.41
N ARG A 40 9.30 -0.03 -16.38
CA ARG A 40 9.02 1.41 -16.48
C ARG A 40 7.79 1.79 -15.67
N GLY A 41 7.96 2.67 -14.68
CA GLY A 41 6.87 3.06 -13.78
C GLY A 41 7.36 3.95 -12.66
N ILE A 42 6.59 3.98 -11.57
CA ILE A 42 6.90 4.78 -10.38
C ILE A 42 7.09 3.82 -9.20
N GLU A 43 8.18 3.99 -8.48
CA GLU A 43 8.39 3.33 -7.19
C GLU A 43 7.74 4.15 -6.08
N ILE A 44 6.96 3.49 -5.24
CA ILE A 44 6.33 4.08 -4.06
C ILE A 44 6.74 3.29 -2.83
N LEU A 45 7.11 3.99 -1.75
CA LEU A 45 7.39 3.35 -0.48
C LEU A 45 6.08 3.18 0.29
N GLY A 46 5.68 1.94 0.56
CA GLY A 46 4.61 1.64 1.50
C GLY A 46 5.16 1.59 2.92
N LEU A 47 4.51 2.28 3.84
CA LEU A 47 4.72 2.17 5.28
C LEU A 47 3.43 1.70 5.92
N SER A 48 3.45 0.60 6.66
CA SER A 48 2.25 0.12 7.37
C SER A 48 2.60 -0.64 8.65
N VAL A 49 1.70 -0.58 9.63
CA VAL A 49 1.76 -1.45 10.80
C VAL A 49 1.23 -2.81 10.41
N ILE A 50 2.02 -3.86 10.63
CA ILE A 50 1.66 -5.24 10.33
C ILE A 50 1.84 -6.11 11.57
N ASP A 51 1.18 -7.26 11.57
CA ASP A 51 1.56 -8.33 12.48
C ASP A 51 2.59 -9.22 11.77
N ALA A 52 3.72 -9.44 12.45
CA ALA A 52 4.88 -10.14 11.91
C ALA A 52 4.62 -11.63 11.68
N ASP A 53 3.61 -12.20 12.34
CA ASP A 53 3.23 -13.59 12.20
C ASP A 53 2.34 -13.82 10.95
N THR A 54 1.82 -12.74 10.34
CA THR A 54 1.03 -12.79 9.09
C THR A 54 1.86 -12.40 7.87
N ARG A 55 2.20 -13.41 7.05
CA ARG A 55 3.21 -13.33 5.98
C ARG A 55 2.88 -12.46 4.75
N VAL A 56 1.73 -11.79 4.69
CA VAL A 56 1.24 -11.10 3.46
C VAL A 56 0.44 -9.80 3.73
N GLN A 57 0.50 -9.23 4.94
CA GLN A 57 -0.32 -8.07 5.28
C GLN A 57 -0.03 -6.81 4.46
N ILE A 58 1.23 -6.60 4.07
CA ILE A 58 1.63 -5.46 3.24
C ILE A 58 0.96 -5.55 1.86
N GLU A 59 0.92 -6.75 1.28
CA GLU A 59 0.30 -6.99 -0.02
C GLU A 59 -1.20 -6.67 0.02
N PHE A 60 -1.90 -7.10 1.09
CA PHE A 60 -3.30 -6.76 1.30
C PHE A 60 -3.52 -5.26 1.44
N GLY A 61 -2.65 -4.55 2.16
CA GLY A 61 -2.70 -3.08 2.26
C GLY A 61 -2.58 -2.38 0.90
N PHE A 62 -1.64 -2.80 0.06
CA PHE A 62 -1.51 -2.26 -1.31
C PHE A 62 -2.69 -2.64 -2.21
N ARG A 63 -3.23 -3.85 -2.06
CA ARG A 63 -4.41 -4.32 -2.79
C ARG A 63 -5.64 -3.47 -2.45
N ASP A 64 -5.87 -3.27 -1.17
CA ASP A 64 -6.95 -2.44 -0.65
C ASP A 64 -6.78 -0.97 -1.08
N ALA A 65 -5.55 -0.46 -1.06
CA ALA A 65 -5.27 0.89 -1.55
C ALA A 65 -5.58 1.03 -3.06
N LYS A 66 -5.28 -0.01 -3.85
CA LYS A 66 -5.60 -0.06 -5.29
C LYS A 66 -7.10 -0.12 -5.56
N GLN A 67 -7.84 -0.88 -4.75
CA GLN A 67 -9.27 -1.12 -4.98
C GLN A 67 -10.16 -0.01 -4.40
N PHE A 68 -9.84 0.49 -3.21
CA PHE A 68 -10.74 1.34 -2.42
C PHE A 68 -10.20 2.75 -2.17
N ALA A 69 -8.87 2.94 -2.13
CA ALA A 69 -8.26 4.26 -1.88
C ALA A 69 -7.73 4.97 -3.15
N GLY A 70 -8.03 4.44 -4.33
CA GLY A 70 -7.68 5.07 -5.60
C GLY A 70 -6.18 5.19 -5.87
N LEU A 71 -5.34 4.31 -5.31
CA LEU A 71 -3.88 4.37 -5.42
C LEU A 71 -3.38 4.44 -6.88
N LYS A 72 -4.11 3.85 -7.84
CA LYS A 72 -3.75 3.86 -9.28
C LYS A 72 -4.49 4.91 -10.11
N ASN A 73 -5.32 5.76 -9.49
CA ASN A 73 -6.24 6.64 -10.21
C ASN A 73 -5.62 8.01 -10.52
N SER A 74 -4.48 8.36 -9.91
CA SER A 74 -3.84 9.65 -10.15
C SER A 74 -3.27 9.74 -11.57
N GLN A 75 -3.71 10.76 -12.31
CA GLN A 75 -3.18 11.13 -13.62
C GLN A 75 -2.42 12.46 -13.58
N ALA A 76 -2.03 12.91 -12.40
CA ALA A 76 -1.31 14.17 -12.23
C ALA A 76 0.02 14.15 -13.01
N ARG A 77 0.43 15.32 -13.52
CA ARG A 77 1.70 15.50 -14.26
C ARG A 77 2.71 16.34 -13.47
N SER A 78 2.50 16.48 -12.16
CA SER A 78 3.38 17.18 -11.23
C SER A 78 3.80 16.21 -10.13
N GLY A 79 5.10 16.13 -9.83
CA GLY A 79 5.63 15.18 -8.84
C GLY A 79 5.00 15.36 -7.46
N ASN A 80 4.86 16.62 -7.02
CA ASN A 80 4.25 16.93 -5.73
C ASN A 80 2.80 16.44 -5.65
N LYS A 81 2.01 16.60 -6.73
CA LYS A 81 0.62 16.17 -6.78
C LYS A 81 0.47 14.65 -6.77
N ILE A 82 1.40 13.96 -7.43
CA ILE A 82 1.45 12.49 -7.46
C ILE A 82 1.84 11.93 -6.09
N ASN A 83 2.91 12.46 -5.50
CA ASN A 83 3.37 12.04 -4.18
C ASN A 83 2.28 12.28 -3.13
N PHE A 84 1.63 13.43 -3.18
CA PHE A 84 0.48 13.72 -2.33
C PHE A 84 -0.63 12.66 -2.51
N HIS A 85 -1.03 12.34 -3.74
CA HIS A 85 -2.07 11.35 -3.99
C HIS A 85 -1.72 9.96 -3.45
N PHE A 86 -0.50 9.48 -3.69
CA PHE A 86 -0.07 8.16 -3.20
C PHE A 86 0.03 8.14 -1.68
N ASN A 87 0.60 9.17 -1.07
CA ASN A 87 0.68 9.30 0.38
C ASN A 87 -0.72 9.34 1.00
N THR A 88 -1.65 10.09 0.43
CA THR A 88 -3.05 10.13 0.88
C THR A 88 -3.69 8.75 0.76
N ALA A 89 -3.58 8.07 -0.38
CA ALA A 89 -4.18 6.75 -0.59
C ALA A 89 -3.66 5.71 0.42
N LEU A 90 -2.34 5.64 0.65
CA LEU A 90 -1.75 4.72 1.62
C LEU A 90 -2.11 5.09 3.06
N THR A 91 -2.14 6.39 3.37
CA THR A 91 -2.54 6.91 4.69
C THR A 91 -3.99 6.55 5.00
N THR A 92 -4.90 6.64 4.02
CA THR A 92 -6.31 6.25 4.18
C THR A 92 -6.45 4.79 4.59
N VAL A 93 -5.72 3.87 3.95
CA VAL A 93 -5.73 2.44 4.32
C VAL A 93 -5.15 2.22 5.72
N ASN A 94 -4.07 2.93 6.07
CA ASN A 94 -3.49 2.85 7.41
C ASN A 94 -4.45 3.38 8.49
N ILE A 95 -5.17 4.47 8.23
CA ILE A 95 -6.19 5.01 9.13
C ILE A 95 -7.33 4.00 9.30
N ALA A 96 -7.84 3.43 8.20
CA ALA A 96 -8.88 2.39 8.27
C ALA A 96 -8.41 1.19 9.10
N LYS A 97 -7.15 0.78 8.96
CA LYS A 97 -6.54 -0.27 9.76
C LYS A 97 -6.47 0.08 11.24
N ILE A 98 -6.02 1.28 11.58
CA ILE A 98 -5.97 1.76 12.96
C ILE A 98 -7.38 1.82 13.56
N MET A 99 -8.38 2.29 12.80
CA MET A 99 -9.78 2.31 13.23
C MET A 99 -10.28 0.89 13.53
N GLN A 100 -10.00 -0.09 12.68
CA GLN A 100 -10.34 -1.49 12.94
C GLN A 100 -9.62 -2.04 14.17
N LEU A 101 -8.34 -1.72 14.35
CA LEU A 101 -7.57 -2.16 15.52
C LEU A 101 -8.03 -1.49 16.83
N SER A 102 -8.57 -0.27 16.75
CA SER A 102 -9.11 0.46 17.91
C SER A 102 -10.44 -0.12 18.41
N ASN A 103 -11.18 -0.81 17.53
CA ASN A 103 -12.45 -1.43 17.90
C ASN A 103 -12.20 -2.84 18.49
N PRO A 104 -12.61 -3.10 19.75
CA PRO A 104 -12.40 -4.39 20.42
C PRO A 104 -12.99 -5.59 19.68
N GLU A 105 -14.10 -5.41 18.96
CA GLU A 105 -14.79 -6.50 18.26
C GLU A 105 -14.11 -6.88 16.93
N THR A 106 -13.47 -5.92 16.27
CA THR A 106 -12.87 -6.13 14.94
C THR A 106 -11.34 -6.24 14.97
N ARG A 107 -10.68 -5.90 16.09
CA ARG A 107 -9.22 -6.08 16.26
C ARG A 107 -8.77 -7.55 16.24
N VAL A 108 -9.68 -8.47 16.50
CA VAL A 108 -9.44 -9.92 16.41
C VAL A 108 -9.45 -10.41 14.97
N ASN A 109 -9.76 -9.58 13.98
CA ASN A 109 -9.74 -10.01 12.59
C ASN A 109 -8.54 -9.40 11.87
N SER A 110 -8.01 -10.14 10.89
CA SER A 110 -7.03 -9.56 9.96
C SER A 110 -7.69 -8.39 9.22
N PHE A 111 -6.94 -7.31 9.06
CA PHE A 111 -7.43 -6.13 8.35
C PHE A 111 -7.56 -6.42 6.86
N SER A 112 -8.73 -6.12 6.30
CA SER A 112 -9.02 -6.10 4.86
C SER A 112 -10.24 -5.23 4.62
N MET A 113 -10.17 -4.32 3.66
CA MET A 113 -11.32 -3.50 3.27
C MET A 113 -12.32 -4.26 2.39
N ALA A 114 -11.95 -5.43 1.88
CA ALA A 114 -12.81 -6.28 1.05
C ALA A 114 -13.71 -7.24 1.84
N THR A 115 -13.62 -7.25 3.18
CA THR A 115 -14.30 -8.22 4.07
C THR A 115 -15.57 -7.67 4.73
N HIS A 116 -16.22 -6.68 4.12
CA HIS A 116 -17.48 -6.08 4.57
C HIS A 116 -18.55 -6.17 3.48
#